data_AF-S7J777-F1
#
_entry.id   AF-S7J777-F1
#
_cell.length_a   1.000
_cell.length_b   1.000
_cell.length_c   1.000
_cell.angle_alpha   90.00
_cell.angle_beta   90.00
_cell.angle_gamma   90.00
#
_symmetry.space_group_name_H-M   'P 1'
#
loop_
_entity.id
_entity.type
_entity.pdbx_description
1 polymer ?
#
loop_
_entity_poly.entity_id
_entity_poly.type
_entity_poly.pdbx_seq_one_letter_code
_entity_poly.pdbx_strand_id
1 'polypeptide(L)'
;MTLSIREQIENVLEKEVRPSLAEHQGDVVIVDYADHILRIRLTGQCSGCPSAQLTTEELISAKVREAVEDVHDVILVSGVSDALIAQAKAILRERHMQR
;
A
#
# COMPACT_ATOMS: atom_id res chain seq x y z
N MET A 1 24.20 -4.54 15.04
CA MET A 1 22.83 -5.06 14.84
C MET A 1 22.53 -4.94 13.36
N THR A 2 22.43 -6.06 12.66
CA THR A 2 22.01 -6.09 11.27
C THR A 2 20.50 -5.86 11.25
N LEU A 3 20.05 -4.79 10.59
CA LEU A 3 18.63 -4.52 10.40
C LEU A 3 18.03 -5.64 9.52
N SER A 4 16.81 -6.08 9.81
CA SER A 4 16.09 -6.96 8.89
C SER A 4 15.72 -6.22 7.62
N ILE A 5 15.55 -6.93 6.50
CA ILE A 5 15.12 -6.33 5.22
C ILE A 5 13.86 -5.47 5.40
N ARG A 6 12.89 -5.96 6.19
CA ARG A 6 11.66 -5.23 6.49
C ARG A 6 11.94 -3.90 7.20
N GLU A 7 12.86 -3.88 8.16
CA GLU A 7 13.25 -2.64 8.85
C GLU A 7 14.01 -1.68 7.92
N GLN A 8 14.81 -2.19 6.99
CA GLN A 8 15.47 -1.37 5.97
C GLN A 8 14.43 -0.70 5.05
N ILE A 9 13.46 -1.47 4.56
CA ILE A 9 12.35 -0.95 3.76
C ILE A 9 11.57 0.11 4.53
N GLU A 10 11.20 -0.16 5.79
CA GLU A 10 10.47 0.77 6.64
C GLU A 10 11.23 2.10 6.82
N ASN A 11 12.54 2.04 7.05
CA ASN A 11 13.40 3.22 7.20
C ASN A 11 13.49 4.05 5.91
N VAL A 12 13.51 3.40 4.74
CA VAL A 12 13.46 4.08 3.44
C VAL A 12 12.11 4.76 3.25
N LEU A 13 11.01 4.06 3.56
CA LEU A 13 9.66 4.64 3.48
C LEU A 13 9.53 5.85 4.41
N GLU A 14 10.05 5.78 5.63
CA GLU A 14 9.98 6.88 6.59
C GLU A 14 10.77 8.12 6.16
N LYS A 15 11.96 7.94 5.57
CA LYS A 15 12.86 9.04 5.23
C LYS A 15 12.61 9.65 3.86
N GLU A 16 12.31 8.82 2.86
CA GLU A 16 12.26 9.25 1.46
C GLU A 16 10.83 9.37 0.92
N VAL A 17 9.89 8.57 1.43
CA VAL A 17 8.54 8.45 0.84
C VAL A 17 7.49 9.19 1.66
N ARG A 18 7.35 8.91 2.96
CA ARG A 18 6.35 9.51 3.84
C ARG A 18 6.37 11.04 3.83
N PRO A 19 7.53 11.73 3.81
CA PRO A 19 7.54 13.20 3.73
C PRO A 19 6.87 13.72 2.46
N SER A 20 7.16 13.10 1.31
CA SER A 20 6.57 13.48 0.02
C SER A 20 5.07 13.16 -0.03
N LEU A 21 4.64 12.04 0.56
CA LEU A 21 3.21 11.70 0.67
C LEU A 21 2.46 12.63 1.62
N ALA A 22 3.10 13.05 2.71
CA ALA A 22 2.50 13.93 3.71
C ALA A 22 2.16 15.32 3.13
N GLU A 23 2.93 15.83 2.17
CA GLU A 23 2.59 17.06 1.41
C GLU A 23 1.24 16.93 0.69
N HIS A 24 0.89 15.71 0.28
CA HIS A 24 -0.38 15.37 -0.35
C HIS A 24 -1.42 14.79 0.63
N GLN A 25 -1.18 14.89 1.94
CA GLN A 25 -2.05 14.34 2.99
C GLN A 25 -2.31 12.83 2.82
N GLY A 26 -1.31 12.11 2.32
CA GLY A 26 -1.29 10.66 2.20
C GLY A 26 -0.22 10.01 3.07
N ASP A 27 -0.26 8.68 3.14
CA ASP A 27 0.76 7.85 3.79
C ASP A 27 0.81 6.49 3.10
N VAL A 28 1.75 5.64 3.48
CA VAL A 28 1.95 4.28 2.97
C VAL A 28 2.24 3.31 4.11
N VAL A 29 1.62 2.13 4.04
CA VAL A 29 1.86 1.03 4.97
C VAL A 29 2.31 -0.21 4.22
N ILE A 30 3.25 -0.95 4.80
CA ILE A 30 3.66 -2.27 4.32
C ILE A 30 2.57 -3.27 4.70
N VAL A 31 2.00 -3.93 3.69
CA VAL A 31 1.03 -5.01 3.87
C VAL A 31 1.76 -6.34 4.08
N ASP A 32 2.73 -6.62 3.23
CA ASP A 32 3.44 -7.90 3.19
C ASP A 32 4.78 -7.76 2.44
N TYR A 33 5.74 -8.63 2.76
CA TYR A 33 6.98 -8.75 2.02
C TYR A 33 7.35 -10.23 1.90
N ALA A 34 7.27 -10.77 0.69
CA ALA A 34 7.54 -12.17 0.39
C ALA A 34 8.03 -12.32 -1.05
N ASP A 35 8.93 -13.28 -1.29
CA ASP A 35 9.47 -13.60 -2.63
C ASP A 35 10.09 -12.37 -3.34
N HIS A 36 10.77 -11.50 -2.59
CA HIS A 36 11.33 -10.23 -3.10
C HIS A 36 10.28 -9.22 -3.63
N ILE A 37 9.00 -9.45 -3.32
CA ILE A 37 7.88 -8.59 -3.69
C ILE A 37 7.36 -7.86 -2.45
N LEU A 38 7.45 -6.53 -2.48
CA LEU A 38 6.88 -5.67 -1.45
C LEU A 38 5.44 -5.30 -1.80
N ARG A 39 4.50 -5.66 -0.94
CA ARG A 39 3.10 -5.25 -1.05
C ARG A 39 2.86 -4.06 -0.14
N ILE A 40 2.44 -2.95 -0.73
CA ILE A 40 2.14 -1.72 -0.01
C ILE A 40 0.67 -1.32 -0.16
N ARG A 41 0.19 -0.50 0.75
CA ARG A 41 -1.11 0.15 0.65
C ARG A 41 -0.97 1.63 0.94
N LEU A 42 -1.46 2.45 0.03
CA LEU A 42 -1.59 3.89 0.27
C LEU A 42 -2.76 4.13 1.24
N THR A 43 -2.57 5.06 2.15
CA THR A 43 -3.58 5.54 3.09
C THR A 43 -3.72 7.06 3.00
N GLY A 44 -4.73 7.64 3.65
CA GLY A 44 -5.04 9.07 3.54
C GLY A 44 -5.60 9.45 2.16
N GLN A 45 -5.43 10.71 1.77
CA GLN A 45 -6.02 11.26 0.53
C GLN A 45 -5.43 10.64 -0.74
N CYS A 46 -4.19 10.16 -0.68
CA CYS A 46 -3.55 9.47 -1.81
C CYS A 46 -4.21 8.13 -2.16
N SER A 47 -4.94 7.50 -1.22
CA SER A 47 -5.60 6.21 -1.47
C SER A 47 -6.76 6.28 -2.47
N GLY A 48 -7.39 7.46 -2.60
CA GLY A 48 -8.59 7.66 -3.41
C GLY A 48 -8.37 8.40 -4.73
N CYS A 49 -7.15 8.83 -5.04
CA CYS A 49 -6.85 9.64 -6.21
C CYS A 49 -6.34 8.76 -7.37
N PRO A 50 -7.16 8.45 -8.39
CA PRO A 50 -6.78 7.51 -9.45
C PRO A 50 -5.61 8.01 -10.31
N SER A 51 -5.42 9.32 -10.42
CA SER A 51 -4.26 9.90 -11.13
C SER A 51 -2.97 9.87 -10.30
N ALA A 52 -3.07 9.81 -8.97
CA ALA A 52 -1.91 9.76 -8.10
C ALA A 52 -1.41 8.33 -7.88
N GLN A 53 -2.26 7.31 -8.06
CA GLN A 53 -1.90 5.92 -7.80
C GLN A 53 -0.69 5.47 -8.63
N LEU A 54 -0.70 5.70 -9.94
CA LEU A 54 0.36 5.23 -10.83
C LEU A 54 1.70 5.94 -10.57
N THR A 55 1.66 7.27 -10.47
CA THR A 55 2.88 8.08 -10.24
C THR A 55 3.46 7.86 -8.85
N THR A 56 2.60 7.68 -7.85
CA THR A 56 3.03 7.40 -6.47
C THR A 56 3.61 6.00 -6.36
N GLU A 57 2.99 5.01 -6.99
CA GLU A 57 3.50 3.64 -7.01
C GLU A 57 4.88 3.56 -7.68
N GLU A 58 5.07 4.21 -8.82
CA GLU A 58 6.38 4.26 -9.49
C GLU A 58 7.43 4.97 -8.64
N LEU A 59 7.09 6.08 -7.98
CA LEU A 59 8.00 6.80 -7.07
C LEU A 59 8.47 5.88 -5.92
N ILE A 60 7.53 5.21 -5.26
CA ILE A 60 7.83 4.32 -4.13
C ILE A 60 8.65 3.14 -4.59
N SER A 61 8.26 2.54 -5.72
CA SER A 61 8.96 1.41 -6.32
C SER A 61 10.41 1.75 -6.63
N ALA A 62 10.66 2.89 -7.30
CA ALA A 62 12.02 3.35 -7.61
C ALA A 62 12.86 3.57 -6.35
N LYS A 63 12.32 4.28 -5.36
CA LYS A 63 13.03 4.60 -4.11
C LYS A 63 13.38 3.37 -3.28
N VAL A 64 12.44 2.43 -3.16
CA VAL A 64 12.68 1.20 -2.39
C VAL A 64 13.68 0.30 -3.09
N ARG A 65 13.58 0.11 -4.41
CA ARG A 65 14.52 -0.74 -5.17
C ARG A 65 15.93 -0.15 -5.23
N GLU A 66 16.05 1.18 -5.27
CA GLU A 66 17.35 1.86 -5.22
C GLU A 66 18.05 1.70 -3.87
N ALA A 67 17.27 1.69 -2.78
CA ALA A 67 17.81 1.61 -1.42
C ALA A 67 17.95 0.17 -0.87
N VAL A 68 17.17 -0.77 -1.40
CA VAL A 68 17.13 -2.17 -0.94
C VAL A 68 17.18 -3.10 -2.14
N GLU A 69 18.38 -3.60 -2.45
CA GLU A 69 18.64 -4.49 -3.61
C GLU A 69 17.82 -5.80 -3.57
N ASP A 70 17.41 -6.23 -2.36
CA ASP A 70 16.59 -7.43 -2.16
C ASP A 70 15.15 -7.28 -2.66
N VAL A 71 14.66 -6.06 -2.88
CA VAL A 71 13.31 -5.80 -3.38
C VAL A 71 13.34 -5.76 -4.90
N HIS A 72 12.71 -6.74 -5.55
CA HIS A 72 12.64 -6.83 -7.00
C HIS A 72 11.38 -6.19 -7.58
N ASP A 73 10.27 -6.29 -6.85
CA ASP A 73 8.99 -5.75 -7.28
C ASP A 73 8.21 -5.07 -6.14
N VAL A 74 7.38 -4.09 -6.50
CA VAL A 74 6.53 -3.38 -5.54
C VAL A 74 5.12 -3.32 -6.11
N ILE A 75 4.14 -3.81 -5.36
CA ILE A 75 2.75 -3.90 -5.80
C ILE A 75 1.88 -3.06 -4.87
N LEU A 76 1.13 -2.12 -5.46
CA LEU A 76 0.08 -1.40 -4.74
C LEU A 76 -1.17 -2.28 -4.59
N VAL A 77 -1.46 -2.67 -3.35
CA VAL A 77 -2.68 -3.40 -3.02
C VAL A 77 -3.83 -2.39 -2.90
N SER A 78 -4.73 -2.40 -3.88
CA SER A 78 -5.97 -1.64 -3.88
C SER A 78 -7.16 -2.51 -3.48
N GLY A 79 -8.11 -1.95 -2.72
CA GLY A 79 -9.34 -2.62 -2.31
C GLY A 79 -9.46 -2.97 -0.82
N VAL A 80 -10.46 -3.79 -0.51
CA VAL A 80 -10.79 -4.29 0.84
C VAL A 80 -10.81 -5.81 0.82
N SER A 81 -10.62 -6.46 1.98
CA SER A 81 -10.55 -7.92 2.04
C SER A 81 -11.84 -8.59 1.56
N ASP A 82 -11.71 -9.80 1.02
CA ASP A 82 -12.85 -10.63 0.57
C ASP A 82 -13.89 -10.82 1.67
N ALA A 83 -13.46 -10.89 2.93
CA ALA A 83 -14.34 -10.98 4.09
C ALA A 83 -15.25 -9.75 4.23
N LEU A 84 -14.72 -8.53 4.02
CA LEU A 84 -15.54 -7.32 4.03
C LEU A 84 -16.50 -7.27 2.85
N ILE A 85 -16.04 -7.70 1.67
CA ILE A 85 -16.88 -7.77 0.46
C ILE A 85 -18.03 -8.76 0.68
N ALA A 86 -17.76 -9.92 1.28
CA ALA A 86 -18.77 -10.93 1.60
C ALA A 86 -19.81 -10.38 2.59
N GLN A 87 -19.36 -9.68 3.64
CA GLN A 87 -20.25 -9.03 4.61
C GLN A 87 -21.13 -7.97 3.95
N ALA A 88 -20.56 -7.09 3.11
CA ALA A 88 -21.33 -6.08 2.38
C ALA A 88 -22.38 -6.72 1.46
N LYS A 89 -22.02 -7.81 0.74
CA LYS A 89 -22.95 -8.57 -0.10
C LYS A 89 -24.09 -9.18 0.71
N ALA A 90 -23.83 -9.71 1.91
CA ALA A 90 -24.86 -10.26 2.78
C ALA A 90 -25.88 -9.18 3.18
N ILE A 91 -25.41 -8.03 3.67
CA ILE A 91 -26.26 -6.90 4.07
C ILE A 91 -27.15 -6.41 2.91
N LEU A 92 -26.58 -6.30 1.70
CA LEU A 92 -27.34 -5.86 0.52
C LEU A 92 -28.41 -6.88 0.10
N ARG A 93 -28.13 -8.18 0.21
CA ARG A 93 -29.10 -9.25 -0.08
C ARG A 93 -30.27 -9.24 0.91
N GLU A 94 -30.01 -9.06 2.20
CA GLU A 94 -31.04 -9.00 3.24
C GLU A 94 -31.99 -7.81 3.03
N ARG A 95 -31.45 -6.65 2.62
CA ARG A 95 -32.23 -5.43 2.37
C ARG A 95 -33.15 -5.53 1.14
N HIS A 96 -32.81 -6.38 0.17
CA HIS A 96 -33.63 -6.66 -1.00
C HIS A 96 -34.75 -7.69 -0.74
N MET A 97 -34.63 -8.55 0.28
CA MET A 97 -35.69 -9.51 0.64
C MET A 97 -36.79 -8.95 1.54
N GLN A 98 -36.61 -7.73 2.08
CA GLN A 98 -37.56 -7.05 2.97
C GLN A 98 -38.47 -6.03 2.25
N ARG A 99 -38.47 -6.03 0.90
CA ARG A 99 -39.34 -5.21 0.05
C ARG A 99 -40.32 -6.07 -0.74
#